data_AF-A0A0L0N1Z4-F1
#
_entry.id   AF-A0A0L0N1Z4-F1
#
_cell.length_a   1.000
_cell.length_b   1.000
_cell.length_c   1.000
_cell.angle_alpha   90.00
_cell.angle_beta   90.00
_cell.angle_gamma   90.00
#
_symmetry.space_group_name_H-M   'P 1'
#
loop_
_entity.id
_entity.type
_entity.pdbx_description
1 polymer ?
#
loop_
_entity_poly.entity_id
_entity_poly.type
_entity_poly.pdbx_seq_one_letter_code
_entity_poly.pdbx_strand_id
1 'polypeptide(L)'
;MVTNEELNERCEPGCLGVLTDKKYFHVGNLFIKRTLRRHEWQSTEDILLVPPTTHPQRWKNDAAIVQYLREKTNIPLPRLLGTWEDDGAFHFCTEWVDGVSMAELSQEGQEVVKQEVEQHVATLRSLRSDTPGVPGEQL
;
A
#
# COMPACT_ATOMS: atom_id res chain seq x y z
N MET A 1 -7.84 -24.28 13.07
CA MET A 1 -6.87 -23.65 12.16
C MET A 1 -7.48 -22.34 11.71
N VAL A 2 -6.69 -21.30 11.46
CA VAL A 2 -7.22 -20.06 10.84
C VAL A 2 -6.54 -19.97 9.49
N THR A 3 -7.25 -20.35 8.43
CA THR A 3 -6.71 -20.33 7.07
C THR A 3 -6.92 -18.96 6.44
N ASN A 4 -6.18 -18.70 5.35
CA ASN A 4 -6.39 -17.49 4.56
C ASN A 4 -7.81 -17.43 3.97
N GLU A 5 -8.33 -18.57 3.52
CA GLU A 5 -9.67 -18.70 2.94
C GLU A 5 -10.75 -18.37 3.98
N GLU A 6 -10.67 -18.96 5.17
CA GLU A 6 -11.63 -18.69 6.27
C GLU A 6 -11.64 -17.21 6.68
N LEU A 7 -10.48 -16.54 6.69
CA LEU A 7 -10.38 -15.12 7.00
C LEU A 7 -11.00 -14.24 5.91
N ASN A 8 -10.86 -14.62 4.64
CA ASN A 8 -11.46 -13.89 3.53
C ASN A 8 -12.98 -14.11 3.44
N GLU A 9 -13.47 -15.30 3.76
CA GLU A 9 -14.92 -15.57 3.86
C GLU A 9 -15.59 -14.77 4.98
N ARG A 10 -14.85 -14.47 6.06
CA ARG A 10 -15.34 -13.74 7.24
C ARG A 10 -14.86 -12.29 7.26
N CYS A 11 -14.57 -11.72 6.09
CA CYS A 11 -14.15 -10.32 5.97
C CYS A 11 -15.16 -9.38 6.63
N GLU A 12 -14.66 -8.57 7.54
CA GLU A 12 -15.41 -7.50 8.18
C GLU A 12 -15.80 -6.41 7.15
N PRO A 13 -16.86 -5.61 7.40
CA PRO A 13 -17.31 -4.60 6.45
C PRO A 13 -16.18 -3.65 6.02
N GLY A 14 -16.06 -3.44 4.70
CA GLY A 14 -15.01 -2.63 4.11
C GLY A 14 -13.66 -3.35 3.94
N CYS A 15 -13.48 -4.57 4.44
CA CYS A 15 -12.29 -5.36 4.14
C CYS A 15 -12.33 -5.85 2.68
N LEU A 16 -11.32 -5.46 1.91
CA LEU A 16 -11.15 -5.84 0.51
C LEU A 16 -10.47 -7.20 0.36
N GLY A 17 -9.73 -7.64 1.38
CA GLY A 17 -9.07 -8.93 1.37
C GLY A 17 -7.99 -9.05 2.45
N VAL A 18 -7.70 -10.30 2.79
CA VAL A 18 -6.75 -10.71 3.81
C VAL A 18 -5.64 -11.54 3.15
N LEU A 19 -4.40 -11.11 3.31
CA LEU A 19 -3.20 -11.88 2.96
C LEU A 19 -2.60 -12.54 4.22
N THR A 20 -1.52 -13.29 4.06
CA THR A 20 -0.83 -13.98 5.17
C THR A 20 -0.21 -13.03 6.20
N ASP A 21 0.00 -11.77 5.84
CA ASP A 21 0.74 -10.77 6.64
C ASP A 21 -0.06 -9.47 6.90
N LYS A 22 -1.10 -9.18 6.11
CA LYS A 22 -1.84 -7.91 6.16
C LYS A 22 -3.26 -8.02 5.61
N LYS A 23 -4.09 -7.05 5.96
CA LYS A 23 -5.43 -6.79 5.42
C LYS A 23 -5.47 -5.47 4.65
N TYR A 24 -6.43 -5.38 3.74
CA TYR A 24 -6.75 -4.16 3.02
C TYR A 24 -8.19 -3.73 3.30
N PHE A 25 -8.42 -2.43 3.46
CA PHE A 25 -9.75 -1.88 3.70
C PHE A 25 -10.04 -0.71 2.77
N HIS A 26 -11.32 -0.58 2.42
CA HIS A 26 -11.93 0.59 1.83
C HIS A 26 -13.05 1.08 2.74
N VAL A 27 -12.89 2.27 3.30
CA VAL A 27 -13.85 2.88 4.25
C VAL A 27 -14.11 4.32 3.86
N GLY A 28 -15.30 4.63 3.33
CA GLY A 28 -15.59 5.97 2.84
C GLY A 28 -14.69 6.35 1.68
N ASN A 29 -13.85 7.38 1.85
CA ASN A 29 -12.82 7.75 0.86
C ASN A 29 -11.41 7.27 1.23
N LEU A 30 -11.29 6.29 2.14
CA LEU A 30 -10.02 5.86 2.71
C LEU A 30 -9.62 4.48 2.15
N PHE A 31 -8.36 4.36 1.77
CA PHE A 31 -7.70 3.07 1.59
C PHE A 31 -6.76 2.81 2.76
N ILE A 32 -6.85 1.64 3.39
CA ILE A 32 -6.05 1.28 4.56
C ILE A 32 -5.38 -0.06 4.34
N LYS A 33 -4.04 -0.10 4.45
CA LYS A 33 -3.29 -1.34 4.67
C LYS A 33 -3.07 -1.51 6.16
N ARG A 34 -3.29 -2.72 6.69
CA ARG A 34 -3.12 -3.02 8.12
C ARG A 34 -2.40 -4.34 8.30
N THR A 35 -1.36 -4.42 9.13
CA THR A 35 -0.73 -5.71 9.45
C THR A 35 -1.68 -6.60 10.26
N LEU A 36 -1.53 -7.92 10.18
CA LEU A 36 -2.32 -8.82 11.03
C LEU A 36 -1.95 -8.67 12.51
N ARG A 37 -2.96 -8.59 13.36
CA ARG A 37 -2.84 -8.70 14.82
C ARG A 37 -2.51 -10.14 15.18
N ARG A 38 -1.92 -10.34 16.36
CA ARG A 38 -1.48 -11.67 16.81
C ARG A 38 -2.58 -12.75 16.78
N HIS A 39 -3.82 -12.38 17.10
CA HIS A 39 -4.96 -13.30 17.08
C HIS A 39 -5.53 -13.53 15.66
N GLU A 40 -5.07 -12.78 14.66
CA GLU A 40 -5.44 -12.91 13.24
C GLU A 40 -4.39 -13.70 12.44
N TRP A 41 -3.29 -14.12 13.08
CA TRP A 41 -2.22 -14.86 12.40
C TRP A 41 -2.73 -16.22 11.92
N GLN A 42 -2.34 -16.56 10.71
CA GLN A 42 -2.80 -17.76 10.03
C GLN A 42 -1.97 -18.97 10.45
N SER A 43 -2.56 -20.16 10.31
CA SER A 43 -1.86 -21.42 10.54
C SER A 43 -2.18 -22.45 9.47
N THR A 44 -1.22 -23.31 9.16
CA THR A 44 -1.39 -24.44 8.23
C THR A 44 -0.86 -25.70 8.87
N GLU A 45 -1.74 -26.70 9.02
CA GLU A 45 -1.52 -28.07 9.53
C GLU A 45 -0.84 -28.22 10.89
N ASP A 46 0.25 -27.49 11.19
CA ASP A 46 0.87 -27.28 12.52
C ASP A 46 1.80 -26.04 12.57
N ILE A 47 1.92 -25.28 11.48
CA ILE A 47 2.82 -24.15 11.34
C ILE A 47 2.04 -22.85 11.53
N LEU A 48 2.47 -22.03 12.49
CA LEU A 48 2.02 -20.65 12.63
C LEU A 48 2.75 -19.76 11.62
N LEU A 49 1.99 -19.09 10.74
CA LEU A 49 2.52 -18.14 9.79
C LEU A 49 2.68 -16.78 10.48
N VAL A 50 3.91 -16.47 10.88
CA VAL A 50 4.27 -15.22 11.55
C VAL A 50 4.49 -14.12 10.50
N PRO A 51 3.71 -13.02 10.50
CA PRO A 51 3.94 -11.90 9.61
C PRO A 51 5.32 -11.26 9.83
N PRO A 52 5.97 -10.72 8.77
CA PRO A 52 7.23 -10.01 8.91
C PRO A 52 7.15 -8.83 9.89
N THR A 53 8.05 -8.79 10.86
CA THR A 53 8.13 -7.67 11.83
C THR A 53 8.63 -6.37 11.21
N THR A 54 9.06 -6.39 9.94
CA THR A 54 9.62 -5.23 9.23
C THR A 54 8.57 -4.37 8.52
N HIS A 55 7.29 -4.78 8.50
CA HIS A 55 6.22 -4.00 7.87
C HIS A 55 6.11 -2.55 8.38
N PRO A 56 6.16 -2.27 9.69
CA PRO A 56 6.12 -0.90 10.20
C PRO A 56 7.18 0.00 9.56
N GLN A 57 8.44 -0.46 9.55
CA GLN A 57 9.53 0.31 8.94
C GLN A 57 9.34 0.46 7.42
N ARG A 58 8.96 -0.61 6.72
CA ARG A 58 8.72 -0.57 5.26
C ARG A 58 7.62 0.41 4.90
N TRP A 59 6.52 0.45 5.66
CA TRP A 59 5.41 1.35 5.38
C TRP A 59 5.67 2.79 5.81
N LYS A 60 6.51 3.03 6.82
CA LYS A 60 7.05 4.38 7.09
C LYS A 60 7.90 4.87 5.92
N ASN A 61 8.76 4.00 5.37
CA ASN A 61 9.53 4.34 4.17
C ASN A 61 8.61 4.61 2.97
N ASP A 62 7.60 3.76 2.73
CA ASP A 62 6.61 3.98 1.66
C ASP A 62 5.86 5.32 1.85
N ALA A 63 5.53 5.69 3.09
CA ALA A 63 4.86 6.94 3.42
C ALA A 63 5.73 8.16 3.07
N ALA A 64 6.99 8.14 3.50
CA ALA A 64 7.96 9.18 3.16
C ALA A 64 8.17 9.29 1.63
N ILE A 65 8.27 8.17 0.92
CA ILE A 65 8.38 8.13 -0.55
C ILE A 65 7.15 8.76 -1.21
N VAL A 66 5.93 8.40 -0.78
CA VAL A 66 4.69 8.97 -1.34
C VAL A 66 4.64 10.48 -1.13
N GLN A 67 4.97 10.96 0.08
CA GLN A 67 5.04 12.38 0.37
C GLN A 67 6.07 13.09 -0.52
N TYR A 68 7.30 12.58 -0.56
CA TYR A 68 8.38 13.14 -1.36
C TYR A 68 8.02 13.21 -2.85
N LEU A 69 7.51 12.13 -3.43
CA LEU A 69 7.15 12.11 -4.86
C LEU A 69 6.02 13.07 -5.17
N ARG A 70 5.03 13.22 -4.28
CA ARG A 70 3.92 14.15 -4.44
C ARG A 70 4.39 15.61 -4.35
N GLU A 71 5.41 15.90 -3.55
CA GLU A 71 6.00 17.24 -3.45
C GLU A 71 6.93 17.58 -4.62
N LYS A 72 7.63 16.58 -5.19
CA LYS A 72 8.68 16.80 -6.20
C LYS A 72 8.24 16.52 -7.63
N THR A 73 7.09 15.89 -7.83
CA THR A 73 6.61 15.46 -9.15
C THR A 73 5.13 15.71 -9.33
N ASN A 74 4.67 15.67 -10.58
CA ASN A 74 3.25 15.71 -10.93
C ASN A 74 2.66 14.30 -11.14
N ILE A 75 3.30 13.25 -10.60
CA ILE A 75 2.79 11.88 -10.71
C ILE A 75 1.50 11.80 -9.87
N PRO A 76 0.39 11.26 -10.42
CA PRO A 76 -0.88 11.16 -9.70
C PRO A 76 -0.82 10.05 -8.65
N LEU A 77 -0.28 10.38 -7.48
CA LEU A 77 -0.22 9.47 -6.33
C LEU A 77 -1.38 9.74 -5.37
N PRO A 78 -1.90 8.71 -4.67
CA PRO A 78 -2.90 8.93 -3.62
C PRO A 78 -2.31 9.79 -2.50
N ARG A 79 -3.14 10.64 -1.86
CA ARG A 79 -2.66 11.47 -0.75
C ARG A 79 -2.44 10.58 0.47
N LEU A 80 -1.26 10.65 1.08
CA LEU A 80 -1.02 10.04 2.39
C LEU A 80 -1.81 10.79 3.45
N LEU A 81 -2.59 10.05 4.24
CA LEU A 81 -3.34 10.57 5.38
C LEU A 81 -2.61 10.30 6.70
N GLY A 82 -1.89 9.17 6.79
CA GLY A 82 -0.99 8.90 7.90
C GLY A 82 -0.60 7.44 8.03
N THR A 83 0.31 7.20 8.97
CA THR A 83 0.63 5.86 9.47
C THR A 83 0.57 5.87 10.99
N TRP A 84 0.09 4.79 11.59
CA TRP A 84 -0.04 4.68 13.06
C TRP A 84 -0.07 3.23 13.52
N GLU A 85 0.13 3.02 14.81
CA GLU A 85 -0.05 1.72 15.46
C GLU A 85 -1.31 1.75 16.30
N ASP A 86 -2.12 0.69 16.18
CA ASP A 86 -3.32 0.48 17.00
C ASP A 86 -3.54 -1.03 17.21
N ASP A 87 -3.81 -1.41 18.46
CA ASP A 87 -4.03 -2.81 18.90
C ASP A 87 -2.99 -3.81 18.34
N GLY A 88 -1.70 -3.44 18.39
CA GLY A 88 -0.60 -4.28 17.92
C GLY A 88 -0.54 -4.48 16.41
N ALA A 89 -1.30 -3.70 15.63
CA ALA A 89 -1.23 -3.65 14.18
C ALA A 89 -0.74 -2.27 13.70
N PHE A 90 0.10 -2.29 12.67
CA PHE A 90 0.55 -1.08 11.99
C PHE A 90 -0.41 -0.77 10.83
N HIS A 91 -0.76 0.50 10.68
CA HIS A 91 -1.70 1.01 9.69
C HIS A 91 -1.01 1.98 8.74
N PHE A 92 -1.33 1.87 7.46
CA PHE A 92 -0.93 2.81 6.41
C PHE A 92 -2.17 3.25 5.66
N CYS A 93 -2.48 4.55 5.69
CA CYS A 93 -3.72 5.08 5.16
C CYS A 93 -3.49 6.16 4.10
N THR A 94 -4.21 6.03 3.00
CA THR A 94 -4.26 7.02 1.93
C THR A 94 -5.70 7.34 1.56
N GLU A 95 -5.88 8.40 0.78
CA GLU A 95 -7.12 8.57 0.01
C GLU A 95 -7.32 7.37 -0.93
N TRP A 96 -8.56 6.92 -1.03
CA TRP A 96 -9.02 5.98 -2.05
C TRP A 96 -9.00 6.69 -3.41
N VAL A 97 -8.51 5.99 -4.42
CA VAL A 97 -8.45 6.50 -5.79
C VAL A 97 -9.30 5.59 -6.66
N ASP A 98 -10.40 6.12 -7.15
CA ASP A 98 -11.23 5.42 -8.12
C ASP A 98 -10.49 5.30 -9.45
N GLY A 99 -10.55 4.10 -10.02
CA GLY A 99 -9.88 3.79 -11.27
C GLY A 99 -10.30 2.43 -11.79
N VAL A 100 -9.89 2.16 -13.02
CA VAL A 100 -10.06 0.86 -13.69
C VAL A 100 -8.70 0.26 -14.01
N SER A 101 -8.65 -1.05 -14.13
CA SER A 101 -7.40 -1.71 -14.51
C SER A 101 -7.05 -1.32 -15.95
N MET A 102 -5.77 -1.09 -16.23
CA MET A 102 -5.31 -0.84 -17.60
C MET A 102 -5.70 -1.99 -18.55
N ALA A 103 -5.83 -3.22 -18.04
CA ALA A 103 -6.26 -4.38 -18.81
C ALA A 103 -7.72 -4.27 -19.31
N GLU A 104 -8.54 -3.44 -18.66
CA GLU A 104 -9.96 -3.22 -18.98
C GLU A 104 -10.16 -2.06 -19.98
N LEU A 105 -9.09 -1.29 -20.26
CA LEU A 105 -9.13 -0.20 -21.23
C LEU A 105 -9.13 -0.73 -22.67
N SER A 106 -9.71 0.06 -23.59
CA SER A 106 -9.56 -0.16 -25.03
C SER A 106 -8.09 -0.03 -25.45
N GLN A 107 -7.73 -0.59 -26.61
CA GLN A 107 -6.35 -0.46 -27.11
C GLN A 107 -5.91 1.00 -27.24
N GLU A 108 -6.78 1.88 -27.72
CA GLU A 108 -6.51 3.32 -27.80
C GLU A 108 -6.26 3.94 -26.41
N GLY A 109 -7.09 3.62 -25.42
CA GLY A 109 -6.89 4.08 -24.05
C GLY A 109 -5.61 3.55 -23.42
N GLN A 110 -5.24 2.30 -23.70
CA GLN A 110 -3.98 1.73 -23.24
C GLN A 110 -2.78 2.46 -23.83
N GLU A 111 -2.80 2.83 -25.12
CA GLU A 111 -1.70 3.58 -25.74
C GLU A 111 -1.52 4.98 -25.13
N VAL A 112 -2.61 5.67 -24.81
CA VAL A 112 -2.54 6.96 -24.08
C VAL A 112 -1.88 6.77 -22.71
N VAL A 113 -2.35 5.79 -21.92
CA VAL A 113 -1.81 5.54 -20.58
C VAL A 113 -0.34 5.09 -20.63
N LYS A 114 0.09 4.33 -21.65
CA LYS A 114 1.51 3.95 -21.82
C LYS A 114 2.40 5.19 -21.93
N GLN A 115 2.01 6.16 -22.76
CA GLN A 115 2.78 7.39 -22.94
C GLN A 115 2.88 8.20 -21.65
N GLU A 116 1.79 8.31 -20.88
CA GLU A 116 1.78 8.98 -19.58
C GLU A 116 2.72 8.27 -18.58
N VAL A 117 2.65 6.94 -18.50
CA VAL A 117 3.51 6.13 -17.64
C VAL A 117 4.99 6.29 -18.01
N GLU A 118 5.34 6.31 -19.31
CA GLU A 118 6.70 6.53 -19.77
C GLU A 118 7.24 7.92 -19.34
N GLN A 119 6.40 8.96 -19.43
CA GLN A 119 6.75 10.28 -18.93
C GLN A 119 7.00 10.29 -17.41
N HIS A 120 6.16 9.59 -16.63
CA HIS A 120 6.36 9.45 -15.19
C HIS A 120 7.64 8.67 -14.86
N VAL A 121 7.96 7.61 -15.60
CA VAL A 121 9.22 6.86 -15.45
C VAL A 121 10.43 7.75 -15.76
N ALA A 122 10.37 8.56 -16.82
CA ALA A 122 11.42 9.52 -17.14
C ALA A 122 11.61 10.56 -16.02
N THR A 123 10.49 11.04 -15.44
CA THR A 123 10.50 11.96 -14.30
C THR A 123 11.20 11.32 -13.10
N LEU A 124 10.82 10.09 -12.71
CA LEU A 124 11.46 9.37 -11.61
C LEU A 124 12.97 9.18 -11.84
N ARG A 125 13.39 8.85 -13.07
CA ARG A 125 14.81 8.70 -13.43
C ARG A 125 15.60 10.01 -13.36
N SER A 126 14.95 11.15 -13.49
CA SER A 126 15.59 12.47 -13.38
C SER A 126 15.77 12.94 -11.93
N LEU A 127 15.04 12.36 -10.96
CA LEU A 127 15.14 12.77 -9.56
C LEU A 127 16.56 12.56 -9.02
N ARG A 128 17.05 13.56 -8.27
CA ARG A 128 18.34 13.52 -7.58
C ARG A 128 18.11 14.00 -6.14
N SER A 129 18.76 13.34 -5.18
CA SER A 129 18.83 13.77 -3.79
C SER A 129 20.28 14.01 -3.42
N ASP A 130 20.55 15.16 -2.83
CA ASP A 130 21.82 15.51 -2.18
C ASP A 130 21.83 15.11 -0.69
N THR A 131 20.69 14.70 -0.15
CA THR A 131 20.52 14.23 1.23
C THR A 131 20.60 12.69 1.28
N PRO A 132 21.54 12.11 2.06
CA PRO A 132 21.60 10.67 2.27
C PRO A 132 20.45 10.19 3.18
N GLY A 133 19.84 9.06 2.86
CA GLY A 133 18.74 8.48 3.64
C GLY A 133 17.47 8.26 2.81
N VAL A 134 16.34 8.06 3.49
CA VAL A 134 15.02 7.97 2.85
C VAL A 134 14.62 9.37 2.36
N PRO A 135 14.18 9.54 1.10
CA PRO A 135 13.73 10.83 0.60
C PRO A 135 12.63 11.42 1.50
N GLY A 136 12.86 12.62 2.05
CA GLY A 136 11.91 13.33 2.90
C GLY A 136 12.11 13.19 4.41
N GLU A 137 13.02 12.34 4.89
CA GLU A 137 13.38 12.27 6.32
C GLU A 137 14.69 13.03 6.61
N GLN A 138 14.73 13.77 7.73
CA GLN A 138 15.97 14.34 8.26
C GLN A 138 16.67 13.30 9.14
N LEU A 139 18.00 13.19 9.02
CA LEU A 139 18.85 12.32 9.85
C LEU A 139 18.88 12.78 11.31
#